data_AF-A0A8J7PQR4-F1
#
_entry.id   AF-A0A8J7PQR4-F1
#
_cell.length_a   1.000
_cell.length_b   1.000
_cell.length_c   1.000
_cell.angle_alpha   90.00
_cell.angle_beta   90.00
_cell.angle_gamma   90.00
#
_symmetry.space_group_name_H-M   'P 1'
#
loop_
_entity.id
_entity.type
_entity.pdbx_description
1 polymer ?
#
loop_
_entity_poly.entity_id
_entity_poly.type
_entity_poly.pdbx_seq_one_letter_code
_entity_poly.pdbx_strand_id
1 'polypeptide(L)'
;MPIFDQGYQHWSGELSGHGWRWLAITRHGVRIGMKNRLLRIALLIAWLPAVVLAAFLCVWGLVEQKSNLVEPLLPFLSSIIGADIVDNARAHRVEVWTIAYDYFLLTELRLSMIVILLVGPGLISRDLRFNALPLYFSRPLRRIDYFLGKLGIVVTFLGLVL
;
A
#
# COMPACT_ATOMS: atom_id res chain seq x y z
N MET A 1 32.61 -0.80 -18.14
CA MET A 1 33.67 -1.59 -17.48
C MET A 1 33.77 -2.93 -18.18
N PRO A 2 34.97 -3.34 -18.64
CA PRO A 2 35.14 -4.65 -19.25
C PRO A 2 35.03 -5.70 -18.14
N ILE A 3 34.21 -6.73 -18.35
CA ILE A 3 34.10 -7.88 -17.44
C ILE A 3 35.25 -8.81 -17.78
N PHE A 4 36.32 -8.75 -16.99
CA PHE A 4 37.58 -9.48 -17.24
C PHE A 4 37.59 -10.92 -16.75
N ASP A 5 36.60 -11.35 -15.95
CA ASP A 5 36.55 -12.69 -15.38
C ASP A 5 35.21 -13.37 -15.73
N GLN A 6 35.27 -14.34 -16.65
CA GLN A 6 34.16 -15.24 -17.00
C GLN A 6 34.26 -16.60 -16.28
N GLY A 7 35.10 -16.69 -15.24
CA GLY A 7 35.26 -17.91 -14.44
C GLY A 7 34.00 -18.25 -13.65
N TYR A 8 33.64 -19.53 -13.61
CA TYR A 8 32.54 -20.02 -12.77
C TYR A 8 32.92 -19.90 -11.30
N GLN A 9 32.32 -18.96 -10.57
CA GLN A 9 32.46 -18.88 -9.11
C GLN A 9 31.53 -19.90 -8.47
N HIS A 10 32.11 -20.83 -7.69
CA HIS A 10 31.33 -21.78 -6.92
C HIS A 10 30.55 -21.04 -5.83
N TRP A 11 29.24 -21.28 -5.76
CA TRP A 11 28.39 -20.67 -4.73
C TRP A 11 28.78 -21.22 -3.35
N SER A 12 29.22 -20.35 -2.45
CA SER A 12 29.68 -20.71 -1.10
C SER A 12 28.68 -20.40 0.02
N GLY A 13 27.45 -19.99 -0.31
CA GLY A 13 26.43 -19.63 0.67
C GLY A 13 25.60 -20.84 1.15
N GLU A 14 25.02 -20.74 2.34
CA GLU A 14 24.12 -21.76 2.88
C GLU A 14 22.81 -21.88 2.08
N LEU A 15 22.34 -23.12 1.89
CA LEU A 15 21.08 -23.40 1.20
C LEU A 15 19.90 -23.00 2.09
N SER A 16 19.24 -21.89 1.75
CA SER A 16 17.98 -21.53 2.44
C SER A 16 16.87 -22.57 2.18
N GLY A 17 16.01 -22.75 3.19
CA GLY A 17 14.89 -23.67 3.14
C GLY A 17 13.92 -23.40 1.97
N HIS A 18 13.30 -24.46 1.47
CA HIS A 18 12.43 -24.43 0.29
C HIS A 18 11.24 -23.46 0.44
N GLY A 19 10.66 -23.36 1.64
CA GLY A 19 9.45 -22.56 1.88
C GLY A 19 9.63 -21.04 1.78
N TRP A 20 10.86 -20.53 1.83
CA TRP A 20 11.14 -19.07 1.84
C TRP A 20 11.61 -18.53 0.48
N ARG A 21 11.66 -19.38 -0.55
CA ARG A 21 12.16 -19.01 -1.89
C ARG A 21 11.29 -17.94 -2.55
N TRP A 22 9.97 -17.99 -2.35
CA TRP A 22 9.04 -16.99 -2.88
C TRP A 22 9.27 -15.60 -2.28
N LEU A 23 9.64 -15.50 -0.99
CA LEU A 23 9.95 -14.23 -0.35
C LEU A 23 11.17 -13.54 -0.96
N ALA A 24 12.16 -14.29 -1.43
CA ALA A 24 13.31 -13.70 -2.11
C ALA A 24 12.87 -12.95 -3.38
N ILE A 25 11.97 -13.56 -4.17
CA ILE A 25 11.39 -12.94 -5.37
C ILE A 25 10.59 -11.70 -4.98
N THR A 26 9.73 -11.79 -3.97
CA THR A 26 8.95 -10.65 -3.47
C THR A 26 9.84 -9.51 -3.02
N ARG A 27 10.84 -9.78 -2.16
CA ARG A 27 11.76 -8.76 -1.63
C ARG A 27 12.52 -8.04 -2.74
N HIS A 28 13.03 -8.78 -3.73
CA HIS A 28 13.70 -8.17 -4.88
C HIS A 28 12.74 -7.35 -5.74
N GLY A 29 11.54 -7.86 -6.00
CA GLY A 29 10.50 -7.15 -6.75
C GLY A 29 10.04 -5.86 -6.08
N VAL A 30 9.79 -5.90 -4.77
CA VAL A 30 9.44 -4.72 -3.97
C VAL A 30 10.58 -3.71 -3.98
N ARG A 31 11.84 -4.13 -3.81
CA ARG A 31 12.99 -3.23 -3.89
C ARG A 31 13.11 -2.54 -5.25
N ILE A 32 12.84 -3.26 -6.34
CA ILE A 32 12.85 -2.70 -7.69
C ILE A 32 11.68 -1.72 -7.86
N GLY A 33 10.47 -2.09 -7.43
CA GLY A 33 9.29 -1.24 -7.48
C GLY A 33 9.51 0.06 -6.70
N MET A 34 10.09 -0.01 -5.50
CA MET A 34 10.35 1.15 -4.64
C MET A 34 11.35 2.15 -5.24
N LYS A 35 12.17 1.75 -6.21
CA LYS A 35 13.04 2.69 -6.94
C LYS A 35 12.24 3.60 -7.88
N ASN A 36 11.05 3.19 -8.33
CA ASN A 36 10.21 3.99 -9.20
C ASN A 36 9.67 5.23 -8.44
N ARG A 37 9.99 6.44 -8.93
CA ARG A 37 9.56 7.70 -8.31
C ARG A 37 8.04 7.85 -8.32
N LEU A 38 7.37 7.48 -9.41
CA LEU A 38 5.92 7.61 -9.53
C LEU A 38 5.19 6.70 -8.54
N LEU A 39 5.66 5.46 -8.37
CA LEU A 39 5.09 4.54 -7.39
C LEU A 39 5.24 5.08 -5.96
N ARG A 40 6.41 5.61 -5.60
CA ARG A 40 6.62 6.21 -4.27
C ARG A 40 5.70 7.40 -4.02
N ILE A 41 5.53 8.28 -5.01
CA ILE A 41 4.63 9.43 -4.90
C ILE A 41 3.18 8.94 -4.74
N ALA A 42 2.75 7.95 -5.53
CA ALA A 42 1.41 7.37 -5.42
C ALA A 42 1.16 6.75 -4.03
N LEU A 43 2.14 6.05 -3.46
CA LEU A 43 2.06 5.51 -2.10
C LEU A 43 1.98 6.60 -1.03
N LEU A 44 2.73 7.70 -1.18
CA LEU A 44 2.64 8.84 -0.26
C LEU A 44 1.27 9.53 -0.35
N ILE A 45 0.72 9.65 -1.55
CA ILE A 45 -0.64 10.21 -1.75
C ILE A 45 -1.70 9.26 -1.16
N ALA A 46 -1.50 7.94 -1.27
CA ALA A 46 -2.38 6.94 -0.68
C ALA A 46 -2.52 7.04 0.85
N TRP A 47 -1.51 7.58 1.53
CA TRP A 47 -1.58 7.83 2.98
C TRP A 47 -2.41 9.07 3.36
N LEU A 48 -2.65 10.00 2.45
CA LEU A 48 -3.37 11.24 2.76
C LEU A 48 -4.80 11.00 3.25
N PRO A 49 -5.64 10.16 2.59
CA PRO A 49 -6.98 9.85 3.08
C PRO A 49 -6.99 9.25 4.49
N ALA A 50 -6.03 8.39 4.82
CA ALA A 50 -5.92 7.78 6.15
C ALA A 50 -5.59 8.83 7.22
N VAL A 51 -4.67 9.75 6.94
CA VAL A 51 -4.34 10.87 7.84
C VAL A 51 -5.53 11.81 8.01
N VAL A 52 -6.25 12.12 6.93
CA VAL A 52 -7.46 12.97 6.97
C VAL A 52 -8.55 12.31 7.79
N LEU A 53 -8.80 11.01 7.59
CA LEU A 53 -9.78 10.26 8.38
C LEU A 53 -9.40 10.22 9.86
N ALA A 54 -8.14 9.95 10.19
CA ALA A 54 -7.66 9.93 11.57
C ALA A 54 -7.82 11.30 12.26
N ALA A 55 -7.45 12.38 11.57
CA ALA A 55 -7.65 13.74 12.07
C ALA A 55 -9.14 14.06 12.29
N PHE A 56 -9.99 13.68 11.33
CA PHE A 56 -11.44 13.86 11.41
C PHE A 56 -12.03 13.10 12.61
N LEU A 57 -11.67 11.84 12.80
CA LEU A 57 -12.14 11.02 13.92
C LEU A 57 -11.67 11.58 15.28
N CYS A 58 -10.43 12.08 15.36
CA CYS A 58 -9.92 12.74 16.55
C CYS A 58 -10.72 14.01 16.88
N VAL A 59 -10.97 14.87 15.89
CA VAL A 59 -11.77 16.09 16.08
C VAL A 59 -13.19 15.74 16.50
N TRP A 60 -13.84 14.80 15.83
CA TRP A 60 -15.19 14.35 16.17
C TRP A 60 -15.26 13.76 17.60
N GLY A 61 -14.27 12.98 18.00
CA GLY A 61 -14.17 12.44 19.36
C GLY A 61 -14.05 13.53 20.43
N LEU A 62 -13.30 14.60 20.14
CA LEU A 62 -13.19 15.75 21.04
C LEU A 62 -14.49 16.57 21.12
N VAL A 63 -15.24 16.69 20.00
CA VAL A 63 -16.59 17.30 19.97
C VAL A 63 -17.54 16.49 20.84
N GLU A 64 -17.55 15.16 20.72
CA GLU A 64 -18.42 14.29 21.53
C GLU A 64 -18.16 14.43 23.04
N GLN A 65 -16.90 14.66 23.42
CA GLN A 65 -16.49 14.86 24.81
C GLN A 65 -16.77 16.27 25.35
N LYS A 66 -17.23 17.22 24.51
CA LYS A 66 -17.38 18.64 24.85
C LYS A 66 -16.10 19.23 25.47
N SER A 67 -14.95 18.90 24.88
CA SER A 67 -13.64 19.37 25.32
C SER A 67 -13.46 20.87 25.05
N ASN A 68 -12.87 21.60 26.00
CA ASN A 68 -12.52 23.02 25.85
C ASN A 68 -11.56 23.28 24.68
N LEU A 69 -10.83 22.25 24.21
CA LEU A 69 -9.91 22.38 23.07
C LEU A 69 -10.63 22.58 21.73
N VAL A 70 -11.93 22.26 21.66
CA VAL A 70 -12.72 22.31 20.43
C VAL A 70 -13.49 23.61 20.28
N GLU A 71 -13.68 24.37 21.37
CA GLU A 71 -14.37 25.66 21.37
C GLU A 71 -13.98 26.61 20.21
N PRO A 72 -12.68 26.82 19.88
CA PRO A 72 -12.31 27.68 18.75
C PRO A 72 -12.70 27.10 17.38
N LEU A 73 -12.87 25.77 17.29
CA LEU A 73 -13.23 25.04 16.07
C LEU A 73 -14.74 24.87 15.88
N LEU A 74 -15.53 24.97 16.95
CA LEU A 74 -17.00 24.85 16.90
C LEU A 74 -17.67 25.74 15.84
N PRO A 75 -17.38 27.06 15.72
CA PRO A 75 -18.04 27.89 14.70
C PRO A 75 -17.70 27.49 13.27
N PHE A 76 -16.51 26.94 13.05
CA PHE A 76 -16.12 26.40 11.74
C PHE A 76 -16.82 25.07 11.45
N LEU A 77 -16.88 24.17 12.44
CA LEU A 77 -17.57 22.88 12.31
C LEU A 77 -19.07 23.05 12.10
N SER A 78 -19.71 23.96 12.84
CA SER A 78 -21.14 24.24 12.69
C SER A 78 -21.47 24.87 11.34
N SER A 79 -20.55 25.62 10.74
CA SER A 79 -20.72 26.16 9.38
C SER A 79 -20.62 25.10 8.28
N ILE A 80 -19.86 24.02 8.49
CA ILE A 80 -19.65 22.97 7.48
C ILE A 80 -20.66 21.83 7.63
N ILE A 81 -20.89 21.41 8.87
CA ILE A 81 -21.67 20.22 9.20
C ILE A 81 -23.10 20.60 9.62
N GLY A 82 -23.30 21.79 10.18
CA GLY A 82 -24.56 22.27 10.74
C GLY A 82 -24.55 22.29 12.27
N ALA A 83 -25.10 23.36 12.86
CA ALA A 83 -25.13 23.54 14.31
C ALA A 83 -25.88 22.41 15.04
N ASP A 84 -27.01 21.96 14.49
CA ASP A 84 -27.86 20.92 15.10
C ASP A 84 -27.14 19.57 15.25
N ILE A 85 -26.25 19.26 14.29
CA ILE A 85 -25.47 18.01 14.26
C ILE A 85 -24.32 18.08 15.27
N VAL A 86 -23.69 19.25 15.41
CA VAL A 86 -22.59 19.46 16.38
C VAL A 86 -23.11 19.46 17.82
N ASP A 87 -24.29 20.07 18.06
CA ASP A 87 -24.91 20.10 19.39
C ASP A 87 -25.35 18.69 19.85
N ASN A 88 -25.80 17.85 18.91
CA ASN A 88 -26.19 16.46 19.15
C ASN A 88 -25.22 15.45 18.51
N ALA A 89 -23.91 15.69 18.65
CA ALA A 89 -22.86 14.86 18.04
C ALA A 89 -22.96 13.36 18.40
N ARG A 90 -23.40 13.03 19.61
CA ARG A 90 -23.55 11.63 20.04
C ARG A 90 -24.67 10.90 19.29
N ALA A 91 -25.77 11.58 18.98
CA ALA A 91 -26.91 10.98 18.29
C ALA A 91 -26.58 10.65 16.82
N HIS A 92 -25.81 11.50 16.16
CA HIS A 92 -25.47 11.38 14.73
C HIS A 92 -24.16 10.62 14.48
N ARG A 93 -23.53 10.05 15.51
CA ARG A 93 -22.23 9.36 15.41
C ARG A 93 -22.21 8.31 14.31
N VAL A 94 -23.22 7.44 14.26
CA VAL A 94 -23.27 6.34 13.28
C VAL A 94 -23.35 6.86 11.85
N GLU A 95 -24.17 7.88 11.61
CA GLU A 95 -24.34 8.48 10.29
C GLU A 95 -23.04 9.15 9.82
N VAL A 96 -22.43 9.96 10.68
CA VAL A 96 -21.17 10.64 10.39
C VAL A 96 -20.04 9.64 10.14
N TRP A 97 -19.96 8.58 10.93
CA TRP A 97 -18.97 7.52 10.74
C TRP A 97 -19.18 6.79 9.43
N THR A 98 -20.42 6.41 9.12
CA THR A 98 -20.75 5.70 7.88
C THR A 98 -20.32 6.51 6.66
N ILE A 99 -20.63 7.81 6.64
CA ILE A 99 -20.24 8.71 5.55
C ILE A 99 -18.71 8.85 5.47
N ALA A 100 -18.05 9.09 6.60
CA ALA A 100 -16.60 9.28 6.62
C ALA A 100 -15.84 8.03 6.13
N TYR A 101 -16.24 6.83 6.60
CA TYR A 101 -15.65 5.57 6.17
C TYR A 101 -15.99 5.24 4.71
N ASP A 102 -17.20 5.53 4.24
CA ASP A 102 -17.56 5.31 2.83
C ASP A 102 -16.67 6.15 1.89
N TYR A 103 -16.54 7.45 2.15
CA TYR A 103 -15.64 8.32 1.38
C TYR A 103 -14.18 7.87 1.45
N PHE A 104 -13.71 7.47 2.63
CA PHE A 104 -12.37 6.94 2.81
C PHE A 104 -12.15 5.68 1.96
N LEU A 105 -12.99 4.66 2.11
CA LEU A 105 -12.87 3.38 1.40
C LEU A 105 -12.98 3.56 -0.12
N LEU A 106 -13.89 4.41 -0.60
CA LEU A 106 -14.02 4.69 -2.02
C LEU A 106 -12.82 5.43 -2.60
N THR A 107 -12.19 6.31 -1.81
CA THR A 107 -10.99 7.04 -2.23
C THR A 107 -9.79 6.11 -2.25
N GLU A 108 -9.62 5.31 -1.22
CA GLU A 108 -8.56 4.33 -1.08
C GLU A 108 -8.64 3.23 -2.15
N LEU A 109 -9.86 2.78 -2.50
CA LEU A 109 -10.08 1.85 -3.61
C LEU A 109 -9.58 2.43 -4.95
N ARG A 110 -9.84 3.71 -5.23
CA ARG A 110 -9.35 4.37 -6.46
C ARG A 110 -7.82 4.51 -6.45
N LEU A 111 -7.22 4.83 -5.31
CA LEU A 111 -5.76 4.96 -5.19
C LEU A 111 -5.05 3.60 -5.28
N SER A 112 -5.63 2.54 -4.70
CA SER A 112 -5.10 1.18 -4.81
C SER A 112 -5.10 0.70 -6.27
N MET A 113 -6.15 1.02 -7.05
CA MET A 113 -6.19 0.76 -8.48
C MET A 113 -5.02 1.43 -9.22
N ILE A 114 -4.69 2.69 -8.90
CA ILE A 114 -3.56 3.41 -9.51
C ILE A 114 -2.23 2.73 -9.16
N VAL A 115 -2.05 2.32 -7.90
CA VAL A 115 -0.83 1.60 -7.46
C VAL A 115 -0.67 0.28 -8.20
N ILE A 116 -1.74 -0.51 -8.32
CA ILE A 116 -1.72 -1.77 -9.11
C ILE A 116 -1.41 -1.47 -10.57
N LEU A 117 -1.98 -0.43 -11.17
CA LEU A 117 -1.75 -0.07 -12.56
C LEU A 117 -0.27 0.26 -12.83
N LEU A 118 0.40 0.91 -11.87
CA LEU A 118 1.82 1.25 -12.00
C LEU A 118 2.76 0.05 -11.84
N VAL A 119 2.38 -0.94 -11.02
CA VAL A 119 3.24 -2.10 -10.69
C VAL A 119 2.93 -3.30 -11.57
N GLY A 120 1.65 -3.65 -11.71
CA GLY A 120 1.12 -4.89 -12.26
C GLY A 120 1.63 -5.23 -13.67
N PRO A 121 1.49 -4.34 -14.67
CA PRO A 121 1.86 -4.65 -16.05
C PRO A 121 3.33 -5.09 -16.17
N GLY A 122 4.23 -4.43 -15.46
CA GLY A 122 5.66 -4.71 -15.52
C GLY A 122 6.09 -6.01 -14.83
N LEU A 123 5.28 -6.57 -13.92
CA LEU A 123 5.65 -7.75 -13.14
C LEU A 123 5.79 -9.01 -13.99
N ILE A 124 4.88 -9.21 -14.94
CA ILE A 124 4.82 -10.43 -15.77
C ILE A 124 5.28 -10.15 -17.20
N SER A 125 4.88 -9.01 -17.78
CA SER A 125 5.20 -8.70 -19.19
C SER A 125 6.71 -8.66 -19.47
N ARG A 126 7.52 -8.14 -18.52
CA ARG A 126 8.98 -8.06 -18.67
C ARG A 126 9.61 -9.45 -18.66
N ASP A 127 9.13 -10.34 -17.79
CA ASP A 127 9.66 -11.71 -17.69
C ASP A 127 9.36 -12.51 -18.98
N LEU A 128 8.17 -12.30 -19.56
CA LEU A 128 7.80 -12.90 -20.85
C LEU A 128 8.59 -12.30 -22.02
N ARG A 129 8.70 -10.97 -22.09
CA ARG A 129 9.44 -10.26 -23.16
C ARG A 129 10.90 -10.69 -23.24
N PHE A 130 11.54 -10.95 -22.10
CA PHE A 130 12.95 -11.34 -22.04
C PHE A 130 13.18 -12.85 -21.87
N ASN A 131 12.12 -13.68 -22.01
CA ASN A 131 12.20 -15.13 -21.81
C ASN A 131 12.95 -15.50 -20.52
N ALA A 132 12.63 -14.85 -19.40
CA ALA A 132 13.29 -15.07 -18.13
C ALA A 132 12.80 -16.34 -17.41
N LEU A 133 11.62 -16.87 -17.77
CA LEU A 133 11.01 -18.03 -17.12
C LEU A 133 11.89 -19.30 -17.16
N PRO A 134 12.53 -19.68 -18.28
CA PRO A 134 13.49 -20.79 -18.31
C PRO A 134 14.67 -20.58 -17.37
N LEU A 135 15.14 -19.34 -17.19
CA LEU A 135 16.23 -19.02 -16.27
C LEU A 135 15.80 -19.13 -14.80
N TYR A 136 14.54 -18.79 -14.48
CA TYR A 136 14.00 -19.03 -13.14
C TYR A 136 13.86 -20.52 -12.84
N PHE A 137 13.36 -21.32 -13.80
CA PHE A 137 13.10 -22.75 -13.62
C PHE A 137 14.32 -23.65 -13.84
N SER A 138 15.44 -23.14 -14.35
CA SER A 138 16.73 -23.85 -14.32
C SER A 138 17.33 -23.92 -12.91
N ARG A 139 16.87 -23.03 -12.01
CA ARG A 139 17.14 -23.08 -10.57
C ARG A 139 16.06 -23.92 -9.88
N PRO A 140 16.30 -24.43 -8.66
CA PRO A 140 15.30 -25.20 -7.91
C PRO A 140 14.16 -24.30 -7.40
N LEU A 141 13.36 -23.73 -8.30
CA LEU A 141 12.17 -22.91 -8.01
C LEU A 141 10.95 -23.57 -8.63
N ARG A 142 9.89 -23.76 -7.85
CA ARG A 142 8.62 -24.29 -8.37
C ARG A 142 7.82 -23.16 -9.02
N ARG A 143 6.88 -23.52 -9.92
CA ARG A 143 5.95 -22.57 -10.55
C ARG A 143 5.11 -21.80 -9.52
N ILE A 144 4.72 -22.50 -8.45
CA ILE A 144 3.95 -21.92 -7.34
C ILE A 144 4.79 -20.87 -6.58
N ASP A 145 6.08 -21.15 -6.34
CA ASP A 145 6.97 -20.20 -5.65
C ASP A 145 7.14 -18.91 -6.47
N TYR A 146 7.23 -19.03 -7.79
CA TYR A 146 7.26 -17.88 -8.70
C TYR A 146 5.96 -17.07 -8.63
N PHE A 147 4.81 -17.75 -8.72
CA PHE A 147 3.51 -17.12 -8.68
C PHE A 147 3.25 -16.40 -7.36
N LEU A 148 3.50 -17.07 -6.22
CA LEU A 148 3.42 -16.47 -4.89
C LEU A 148 4.41 -15.34 -4.72
N GLY A 149 5.61 -15.46 -5.28
CA GLY A 149 6.61 -14.40 -5.26
C GLY A 149 6.12 -13.13 -5.95
N LYS A 150 5.50 -13.25 -7.14
CA LYS A 150 4.93 -12.14 -7.91
C LYS A 150 3.67 -11.56 -7.26
N LEU A 151 2.77 -12.42 -6.77
CA LEU A 151 1.61 -11.98 -5.98
C LEU A 151 2.03 -11.25 -4.71
N GLY A 152 3.05 -11.73 -4.02
CA GLY A 152 3.59 -11.10 -2.81
C GLY A 152 4.03 -9.66 -3.05
N ILE A 153 4.51 -9.32 -4.26
CA ILE A 153 4.85 -7.94 -4.61
C ILE A 153 3.59 -7.06 -4.62
N VAL A 154 2.51 -7.54 -5.26
CA VAL A 154 1.23 -6.84 -5.32
C VAL A 154 0.64 -6.69 -3.91
N VAL A 155 0.61 -7.77 -3.13
CA VAL A 155 0.14 -7.77 -1.73
C VAL A 155 0.93 -6.79 -0.88
N THR A 156 2.27 -6.74 -1.04
CA THR A 156 3.10 -5.80 -0.29
C THR A 156 2.76 -4.35 -0.63
N PHE A 157 2.60 -4.02 -1.91
CA PHE A 157 2.27 -2.65 -2.30
C PHE A 157 0.85 -2.25 -1.93
N LEU A 158 -0.12 -3.17 -2.01
CA LEU A 158 -1.47 -2.93 -1.53
C LEU A 158 -1.53 -2.78 -0.01
N GLY A 159 -0.78 -3.59 0.74
CA GLY A 159 -0.66 -3.44 2.19
C GLY A 159 0.04 -2.16 2.64
N LEU A 160 0.71 -1.43 1.73
CA LEU A 160 1.31 -0.12 2.01
C LEU A 160 0.38 1.06 1.68
N VAL A 161 -0.73 0.80 0.98
CA VAL A 161 -1.75 1.82 0.67
C VAL A 161 -2.60 2.17 1.91
N LEU A 162 -2.68 1.22 2.85
CA LEU A 162 -3.39 1.27 4.14
C LEU A 162 -2.47 1.68 5.29
#